data_AF-A0A2C9K1G9-F1
#
_entry.id   AF-A0A2C9K1G9-F1
#
_cell.length_a   1.000
_cell.length_b   1.000
_cell.length_c   1.000
_cell.angle_alpha   90.00
_cell.angle_beta   90.00
_cell.angle_gamma   90.00
#
_symmetry.space_group_name_H-M   'P 1'
#
loop_
_entity.id
_entity.type
_entity.pdbx_description
1 polymer ?
#
loop_
_entity_poly.entity_id
_entity_poly.type
_entity_poly.pdbx_seq_one_letter_code
_entity_poly.pdbx_strand_id
1 'polypeptide(L)'
;MSECEKASQTTKMVIGRYIPRCLPNGVYAPLQCQGEPKMSSCFCSDIAGKEIPGTMMDPPNYPDCEKGENLNPCVFQLVSYHRHHLVGSYYPKCSQDGQFEKVQCHENLCFCVDPETGKKQYGTESHSSNTMNCDGDSDIDLDLAVPIITPPPTETETPKTEEEKHDDDDDDDDDERIDTNDNGVINIDQPGVNKHDETNENKSGTSEEEEINKKPETESRVEKATSEIMTQPGILAGIIGGSVVVLLCLVLLIMFVVYRMRKKDEGSYPLDEPRKTPNYSYVRAPEKEFYA
;
A
#
# COMPACT_ATOMS: atom_id res chain seq x y z
N MET A 1 23.15 4.23 -9.75
CA MET A 1 21.84 4.87 -9.86
C MET A 1 20.74 3.88 -9.53
N SER A 2 19.80 4.27 -8.68
CA SER A 2 18.59 3.51 -8.35
C SER A 2 17.57 3.52 -9.50
N GLU A 3 16.47 2.79 -9.34
CA GLU A 3 15.36 2.81 -10.30
C GLU A 3 14.65 4.17 -10.33
N CYS A 4 14.37 4.76 -9.18
CA CYS A 4 13.79 6.10 -9.09
C CYS A 4 14.68 7.15 -9.76
N GLU A 5 16.00 7.11 -9.52
CA GLU A 5 16.94 8.06 -10.15
C GLU A 5 16.97 7.91 -11.68
N LYS A 6 16.95 6.67 -12.20
CA LYS A 6 16.86 6.40 -13.63
C LYS A 6 15.55 6.94 -14.21
N ALA A 7 14.43 6.69 -13.55
CA ALA A 7 13.12 7.21 -13.96
C ALA A 7 13.09 8.74 -13.95
N SER A 8 13.61 9.38 -12.91
CA SER A 8 13.71 10.84 -12.79
C SER A 8 14.58 11.46 -13.89
N GLN A 9 15.70 10.82 -14.26
CA GLN A 9 16.54 11.31 -15.37
C GLN A 9 15.90 11.13 -16.75
N THR A 10 15.22 10.01 -17.01
CA THR A 10 14.57 9.79 -18.32
C THR A 10 13.34 10.68 -18.50
N THR A 11 12.57 10.95 -17.45
CA THR A 11 11.41 11.86 -17.53
C THR A 11 11.82 13.34 -17.57
N LYS A 12 12.92 13.75 -16.92
CA LYS A 12 13.49 15.12 -17.05
C LYS A 12 13.82 15.52 -18.48
N MET A 13 14.11 14.57 -19.36
CA MET A 13 14.37 14.82 -20.79
C MET A 13 13.09 14.97 -21.64
N VAL A 14 11.90 14.76 -21.06
CA VAL A 14 10.62 14.83 -21.76
C VAL A 14 9.73 15.88 -21.09
N ILE A 15 9.62 17.04 -21.73
CA ILE A 15 8.80 18.17 -21.26
C ILE A 15 7.34 17.72 -21.05
N GLY A 16 6.75 18.13 -19.91
CA GLY A 16 5.35 17.83 -19.58
C GLY A 16 5.09 16.42 -19.02
N ARG A 17 6.12 15.60 -18.75
CA ARG A 17 5.95 14.32 -18.03
C ARG A 17 6.15 14.47 -16.52
N TYR A 18 5.43 13.65 -15.77
CA TYR A 18 5.65 13.43 -14.35
C TYR A 18 7.11 13.02 -14.07
N ILE A 19 7.76 13.74 -13.15
CA ILE A 19 9.11 13.44 -12.68
C ILE A 19 9.00 12.88 -11.26
N PRO A 20 9.31 11.58 -11.04
CA PRO A 20 9.21 10.99 -9.71
C PRO A 20 10.21 11.63 -8.73
N ARG A 21 9.77 11.79 -7.48
CA ARG A 21 10.59 12.25 -6.36
C ARG A 21 11.25 11.07 -5.69
N CYS A 22 12.57 11.15 -5.52
CA CYS A 22 13.39 10.09 -4.94
C CYS A 22 13.96 10.54 -3.59
N LEU A 23 14.05 9.61 -2.65
CA LEU A 23 14.78 9.80 -1.39
C LEU A 23 16.30 9.62 -1.61
N PRO A 24 17.16 10.10 -0.70
CA PRO A 24 18.63 9.97 -0.81
C PRO A 24 19.15 8.52 -0.84
N ASN A 25 18.38 7.57 -0.30
CA ASN A 25 18.67 6.13 -0.38
C ASN A 25 18.24 5.50 -1.73
N GLY A 26 17.70 6.29 -2.66
CA GLY A 26 17.33 5.88 -4.00
C GLY A 26 15.93 5.26 -4.15
N VAL A 27 15.15 5.06 -3.08
CA VAL A 27 13.75 4.61 -3.21
C VAL A 27 12.83 5.78 -3.56
N TYR A 28 11.60 5.48 -3.96
CA TYR A 28 10.59 6.50 -4.20
C TYR A 28 10.12 7.14 -2.90
N ALA A 29 10.02 8.48 -2.89
CA ALA A 29 9.50 9.24 -1.77
C ALA A 29 8.04 8.87 -1.47
N PRO A 30 7.60 8.87 -0.18
CA PRO A 30 6.23 8.52 0.19
C PRO A 30 5.20 9.30 -0.61
N LEU A 31 5.32 10.64 -0.62
CA LEU A 31 4.47 11.53 -1.38
C LEU A 31 5.00 11.74 -2.81
N GLN A 32 4.19 11.43 -3.81
CA GLN A 32 4.42 11.77 -5.21
C GLN A 32 3.40 12.80 -5.68
N CYS A 33 3.77 13.62 -6.68
CA CYS A 33 2.88 14.63 -7.27
C CYS A 33 3.02 14.61 -8.78
N GLN A 34 1.90 14.49 -9.50
CA GLN A 34 1.83 14.48 -10.96
C GLN A 34 1.11 15.73 -11.46
N GLY A 35 1.77 16.47 -12.35
CA GLY A 35 1.22 17.67 -13.00
C GLY A 35 2.13 18.88 -12.87
N GLU A 36 1.59 20.05 -13.22
CA GLU A 36 2.27 21.35 -13.10
C GLU A 36 2.42 21.79 -11.64
N PRO A 37 3.45 22.58 -11.25
CA PRO A 37 3.76 22.93 -9.85
C PRO A 37 2.67 23.66 -9.04
N LYS A 38 1.54 24.01 -9.66
CA LYS A 38 0.37 24.66 -9.04
C LYS A 38 -0.94 23.88 -9.18
N MET A 39 -0.94 22.79 -9.95
CA MET A 39 -2.12 22.00 -10.27
C MET A 39 -1.79 20.51 -10.36
N SER A 40 -0.83 20.07 -9.54
CA SER A 40 -0.40 18.68 -9.45
C SER A 40 -1.21 17.94 -8.41
N SER A 41 -1.96 16.92 -8.82
CA SER A 41 -2.55 15.94 -7.92
C SER A 41 -1.43 15.14 -7.25
N CYS A 42 -1.53 14.90 -5.95
CA CYS A 42 -0.51 14.17 -5.18
C CYS A 42 -1.10 12.93 -4.53
N PHE A 43 -0.30 11.87 -4.47
CA PHE A 43 -0.70 10.55 -3.97
C PHE A 43 0.42 9.93 -3.12
N CYS A 44 0.07 8.99 -2.25
CA CYS A 44 1.05 8.16 -1.57
C CYS A 44 1.47 7.00 -2.46
N SER A 45 2.77 6.74 -2.51
CA SER A 45 3.36 5.65 -3.27
C SER A 45 4.00 4.59 -2.38
N ASP A 46 4.14 3.38 -2.89
CA ASP A 46 4.94 2.32 -2.28
C ASP A 46 6.46 2.55 -2.45
N ILE A 47 7.28 1.59 -2.02
CA ILE A 47 8.74 1.69 -2.17
C ILE A 47 9.22 1.69 -3.63
N ALA A 48 8.40 1.20 -4.56
CA ALA A 48 8.64 1.12 -6.00
C ALA A 48 8.00 2.28 -6.78
N GLY A 49 7.36 3.23 -6.10
CA GLY A 49 6.77 4.43 -6.69
C GLY A 49 5.38 4.21 -7.29
N LYS A 50 4.75 3.06 -7.05
CA LYS A 50 3.37 2.79 -7.48
C LYS A 50 2.38 3.48 -6.54
N GLU A 51 1.35 4.10 -7.10
CA GLU A 51 0.24 4.69 -6.36
C GLU A 51 -0.47 3.66 -5.44
N ILE A 52 -0.79 4.10 -4.22
CA ILE A 52 -1.62 3.38 -3.26
C ILE A 52 -3.06 3.92 -3.38
N PRO A 53 -4.06 3.06 -3.67
CA PRO A 53 -5.44 3.49 -3.89
C PRO A 53 -6.04 4.29 -2.72
N GLY A 54 -6.91 5.25 -3.03
CA GLY A 54 -7.57 6.10 -2.04
C GLY A 54 -6.70 7.23 -1.45
N THR A 55 -5.47 7.41 -1.94
CA THR A 55 -4.55 8.45 -1.43
C THR A 55 -4.40 9.66 -2.35
N MET A 56 -4.92 9.62 -3.58
CA MET A 56 -4.79 10.74 -4.53
C MET A 56 -5.68 11.92 -4.12
N MET A 57 -5.08 13.11 -4.01
CA MET A 57 -5.75 14.37 -3.68
C MET A 57 -5.31 15.50 -4.62
N ASP A 58 -6.24 16.40 -4.91
CA ASP A 58 -5.99 17.62 -5.67
C ASP A 58 -5.69 18.82 -4.76
N PRO A 59 -4.90 19.81 -5.23
CA PRO A 59 -4.63 21.04 -4.48
C PRO A 59 -5.92 21.73 -4.00
N PRO A 60 -5.95 22.31 -2.79
CA PRO A 60 -4.80 22.67 -1.96
C PRO A 60 -4.32 21.59 -0.97
N ASN A 61 -5.04 20.45 -0.85
CA ASN A 61 -4.74 19.42 0.13
C ASN A 61 -3.91 18.29 -0.50
N TYR A 62 -2.94 17.77 0.25
CA TYR A 62 -2.08 16.66 -0.18
C TYR A 62 -2.02 15.59 0.92
N PRO A 63 -1.96 14.29 0.58
CA PRO A 63 -2.05 13.23 1.57
C PRO A 63 -0.82 13.20 2.48
N ASP A 64 -1.02 13.08 3.79
CA ASP A 64 0.06 12.83 4.74
C ASP A 64 0.41 11.34 4.72
N CYS A 65 1.41 10.98 3.92
CA CYS A 65 1.89 9.61 3.77
C CYS A 65 2.77 9.12 4.93
N GLU A 66 3.05 9.94 5.95
CA GLU A 66 3.92 9.59 7.09
C GLU A 66 3.12 9.42 8.38
N LYS A 67 2.16 10.30 8.67
CA LYS A 67 1.32 10.23 9.88
C LYS A 67 -0.16 9.95 9.59
N GLY A 68 -0.63 10.20 8.37
CA GLY A 68 -2.03 9.98 8.00
C GLY A 68 -3.03 11.02 8.50
N GLU A 69 -2.60 12.22 8.91
CA GLU A 69 -3.47 13.25 9.52
C GLU A 69 -4.72 13.63 8.70
N ASN A 70 -4.69 13.41 7.38
CA ASN A 70 -5.82 13.66 6.47
C ASN A 70 -6.20 12.45 5.59
N LEU A 71 -5.79 11.23 5.97
CA LEU A 71 -6.16 9.98 5.30
C LEU A 71 -7.17 9.22 6.13
N ASN A 72 -8.08 8.49 5.46
CA ASN A 72 -8.98 7.58 6.17
C ASN A 72 -8.18 6.46 6.84
N PRO A 73 -8.54 6.00 8.06
CA PRO A 73 -7.72 5.07 8.84
C PRO A 73 -7.34 3.77 8.11
N CYS A 74 -8.26 3.19 7.33
CA CYS A 74 -7.96 1.99 6.53
C CYS A 74 -6.94 2.28 5.42
N VAL A 75 -7.09 3.41 4.73
CA VAL A 75 -6.15 3.86 3.68
C VAL A 75 -4.76 4.11 4.25
N PHE A 76 -4.64 4.76 5.41
CA PHE A 76 -3.34 4.97 6.05
C PHE A 76 -2.69 3.65 6.51
N GLN A 77 -3.47 2.68 6.99
CA GLN A 77 -2.96 1.34 7.29
C GLN A 77 -2.52 0.60 6.02
N LEU A 78 -3.22 0.79 4.89
CA LEU A 78 -2.82 0.26 3.58
C LEU A 78 -1.51 0.91 3.08
N VAL A 79 -1.31 2.22 3.29
CA VAL A 79 -0.04 2.90 3.02
C VAL A 79 1.10 2.29 3.84
N SER A 80 0.86 2.07 5.13
CA SER A 80 1.83 1.45 6.03
C SER A 80 2.20 0.03 5.58
N TYR A 81 1.22 -0.79 5.18
CA TYR A 81 1.45 -2.12 4.62
C TYR A 81 2.33 -2.08 3.36
N HIS A 82 2.03 -1.18 2.42
CA HIS A 82 2.77 -1.09 1.15
C HIS A 82 4.18 -0.50 1.29
N ARG A 83 4.41 0.39 2.27
CA ARG A 83 5.73 1.00 2.48
C ARG A 83 6.65 0.20 3.40
N HIS A 84 6.12 -0.51 4.40
CA HIS A 84 6.92 -1.28 5.35
C HIS A 84 6.88 -2.79 5.11
N HIS A 85 6.04 -3.26 4.16
CA HIS A 85 5.84 -4.63 3.68
C HIS A 85 6.59 -5.74 4.44
N LEU A 86 6.06 -6.08 5.62
CA LEU A 86 6.51 -7.23 6.38
C LEU A 86 5.77 -8.47 5.87
N VAL A 87 6.51 -9.51 5.49
CA VAL A 87 5.91 -10.78 5.03
C VAL A 87 5.06 -11.37 6.15
N GLY A 88 3.80 -11.69 5.84
CA GLY A 88 2.82 -12.14 6.84
C GLY A 88 2.14 -11.03 7.65
N SER A 89 2.40 -9.75 7.37
CA SER A 89 1.61 -8.67 7.99
C SER A 89 0.17 -8.60 7.50
N TYR A 90 -0.70 -8.03 8.33
CA TYR A 90 -2.11 -7.83 8.04
C TYR A 90 -2.33 -6.85 6.88
N TYR A 91 -3.05 -7.29 5.85
CA TYR A 91 -3.50 -6.47 4.73
C TYR A 91 -4.92 -5.98 5.00
N PRO A 92 -5.15 -4.67 5.23
CA PRO A 92 -6.49 -4.14 5.45
C PRO A 92 -7.26 -4.07 4.12
N LYS A 93 -8.54 -4.49 4.14
CA LYS A 93 -9.46 -4.27 3.03
C LYS A 93 -10.26 -2.99 3.25
N CYS A 94 -10.24 -2.08 2.29
CA CYS A 94 -10.95 -0.81 2.38
C CYS A 94 -12.09 -0.73 1.35
N SER A 95 -13.21 -0.13 1.76
CA SER A 95 -14.30 0.29 0.87
C SER A 95 -13.81 1.35 -0.13
N GLN A 96 -14.62 1.65 -1.14
CA GLN A 96 -14.36 2.71 -2.12
C GLN A 96 -14.20 4.08 -1.45
N ASP A 97 -14.91 4.32 -0.34
CA ASP A 97 -14.80 5.53 0.48
C ASP A 97 -13.57 5.55 1.40
N GLY A 98 -12.72 4.51 1.38
CA GLY A 98 -11.54 4.39 2.23
C GLY A 98 -11.79 4.02 3.70
N GLN A 99 -13.04 3.72 4.07
CA GLN A 99 -13.40 3.06 5.34
C GLN A 99 -12.99 1.58 5.33
N PHE A 100 -12.94 0.92 6.49
CA PHE A 100 -12.73 -0.53 6.55
C PHE A 100 -13.94 -1.30 6.01
N GLU A 101 -13.71 -2.36 5.24
CA GLU A 101 -14.76 -3.37 5.00
C GLU A 101 -15.15 -4.02 6.33
N LYS A 102 -16.45 -4.20 6.59
CA LYS A 102 -16.97 -4.79 7.84
C LYS A 102 -16.38 -6.15 8.18
N VAL A 103 -16.04 -6.96 7.17
CA VAL A 103 -15.35 -8.26 7.32
C VAL A 103 -13.89 -8.09 6.93
N GLN A 104 -12.99 -8.20 7.91
CA GLN A 104 -11.55 -8.28 7.67
C GLN A 104 -11.09 -9.72 7.81
N CYS A 105 -10.03 -10.10 7.08
CA CYS A 105 -9.46 -11.44 7.16
C CYS A 105 -7.93 -11.36 7.22
N HIS A 106 -7.37 -12.08 8.18
CA HIS A 106 -5.94 -12.28 8.30
C HIS A 106 -5.62 -13.77 8.25
N GLU A 107 -4.71 -14.17 7.34
CA GLU A 107 -4.42 -15.57 7.05
C GLU A 107 -5.70 -16.37 6.73
N ASN A 108 -6.12 -17.26 7.63
CA ASN A 108 -7.35 -18.06 7.52
C ASN A 108 -8.43 -17.64 8.54
N LEU A 109 -8.27 -16.52 9.24
CA LEU A 109 -9.21 -16.05 10.26
C LEU A 109 -9.82 -14.71 9.84
N CYS A 110 -11.13 -14.72 9.59
CA CYS A 110 -11.92 -13.51 9.39
C CYS A 110 -12.52 -13.05 10.73
N PHE A 111 -12.86 -11.76 10.83
CA PHE A 111 -13.49 -11.13 11.98
C PHE A 111 -14.24 -9.86 11.55
N CYS A 112 -15.27 -9.48 12.31
CA CYS A 112 -15.95 -8.20 12.09
C CYS A 112 -15.12 -7.04 12.65
N VAL A 113 -15.13 -5.90 11.95
CA VAL A 113 -14.54 -4.64 12.43
C VAL A 113 -15.55 -3.50 12.37
N ASP A 114 -15.29 -2.48 13.17
CA ASP A 114 -15.88 -1.16 13.04
C ASP A 114 -15.38 -0.45 11.76
N PRO A 115 -16.27 0.05 10.87
CA PRO A 115 -15.86 0.64 9.58
C PRO A 115 -14.99 1.90 9.67
N GLU A 116 -15.14 2.70 10.73
CA GLU A 116 -14.42 3.97 10.89
C GLU A 116 -13.04 3.75 11.54
N THR A 117 -13.00 2.95 12.60
CA THR A 117 -11.82 2.76 13.46
C THR A 117 -11.02 1.50 13.14
N GLY A 118 -11.58 0.54 12.40
CA GLY A 118 -10.95 -0.76 12.13
C GLY A 118 -10.82 -1.67 13.35
N LYS A 119 -11.40 -1.28 14.50
CA LYS A 119 -11.35 -2.08 15.73
C LYS A 119 -12.15 -3.36 15.54
N LYS A 120 -11.50 -4.48 15.84
CA LYS A 120 -12.11 -5.81 15.84
C LYS A 120 -13.21 -5.92 16.90
N GLN A 121 -14.35 -6.48 16.51
CA GLN A 121 -15.43 -6.87 17.39
C GLN A 121 -15.12 -8.25 18.01
N TYR A 122 -15.23 -8.37 19.34
CA TYR A 122 -14.89 -9.59 20.06
C TYR A 122 -15.90 -10.72 19.83
N GLY A 123 -15.44 -11.96 19.70
CA GLY A 123 -16.30 -13.13 19.51
C GLY A 123 -16.87 -13.29 18.10
N THR A 124 -16.38 -12.51 17.13
CA THR A 124 -16.81 -12.53 15.73
C THR A 124 -15.89 -13.35 14.82
N GLU A 125 -14.91 -14.06 15.37
CA GLU A 125 -13.90 -14.79 14.61
C GLU A 125 -14.43 -16.05 13.91
N SER A 126 -14.15 -16.22 12.62
CA SER A 126 -14.50 -17.44 11.87
C SER A 126 -13.58 -17.69 10.68
N HIS A 127 -13.46 -18.95 10.27
CA HIS A 127 -12.75 -19.37 9.06
C HIS A 127 -13.54 -19.13 7.75
N SER A 128 -14.78 -18.63 7.82
CA SER A 128 -15.65 -18.39 6.66
C SER A 128 -16.21 -16.97 6.67
N SER A 129 -15.81 -16.15 5.69
CA SER A 129 -16.35 -14.81 5.47
C SER A 129 -17.80 -14.81 4.95
N ASN A 130 -18.18 -15.81 4.15
CA ASN A 130 -19.47 -15.85 3.45
C ASN A 130 -20.68 -16.03 4.39
N THR A 131 -20.42 -16.37 5.65
CA THR A 131 -21.44 -16.64 6.68
C THR A 131 -21.38 -15.66 7.84
N MET A 132 -20.53 -14.62 7.76
CA MET A 132 -20.45 -13.59 8.78
C MET A 132 -21.56 -12.58 8.59
N ASN A 133 -22.39 -12.41 9.63
CA ASN A 133 -23.19 -11.21 9.78
C ASN A 133 -22.41 -10.20 10.65
N CYS A 134 -21.97 -9.09 10.04
CA CYS A 134 -21.38 -7.95 10.76
C CYS A 134 -22.34 -6.76 10.83
N ASP A 135 -23.59 -6.93 10.36
CA ASP A 135 -24.70 -6.03 10.65
C ASP A 135 -25.30 -6.46 11.99
N GLY A 136 -24.67 -5.96 13.05
CA GLY A 136 -25.13 -6.14 14.42
C GLY A 136 -26.39 -5.30 14.67
N ASP A 137 -27.54 -5.79 14.20
CA ASP A 137 -28.84 -5.35 14.73
C ASP A 137 -28.88 -5.74 16.20
N SER A 138 -28.75 -4.75 17.08
CA SER A 138 -28.92 -4.91 18.52
C SER A 138 -30.40 -4.90 18.92
N ASP A 139 -31.26 -5.49 18.08
CA ASP A 139 -32.65 -5.82 18.42
C ASP A 139 -32.69 -7.19 19.09
N ILE A 140 -31.98 -7.29 20.22
CA ILE A 140 -32.36 -8.25 21.26
C ILE A 140 -33.54 -7.62 21.97
N ASP A 141 -34.75 -7.99 21.54
CA ASP A 141 -36.00 -7.67 22.23
C ASP A 141 -35.86 -8.04 23.71
N LEU A 142 -35.66 -7.03 24.56
CA LEU A 142 -35.55 -7.19 26.01
C LEU A 142 -36.94 -7.31 26.66
N ASP A 143 -37.87 -7.98 25.97
CA ASP A 143 -39.28 -8.09 26.34
C ASP A 143 -39.70 -9.54 26.64
N LEU A 144 -38.98 -10.15 27.59
CA LEU A 144 -39.47 -11.29 28.36
C LEU A 144 -39.49 -10.91 29.84
N ALA A 145 -40.61 -10.32 30.25
CA ALA A 145 -40.86 -9.87 31.61
C ALA A 145 -40.68 -10.99 32.65
N VAL A 146 -39.76 -10.78 33.59
CA VAL A 146 -39.74 -11.46 34.89
C VAL A 146 -39.91 -10.39 35.97
N PRO A 147 -41.04 -10.36 36.71
CA PRO A 147 -41.26 -9.34 37.72
C PRO A 147 -40.45 -9.66 38.98
N ILE A 148 -39.26 -9.06 39.12
CA ILE A 148 -38.51 -9.07 40.38
C ILE A 148 -39.13 -8.02 41.31
N ILE A 149 -39.76 -8.50 42.38
CA ILE A 149 -40.39 -7.67 43.42
C ILE A 149 -39.28 -6.99 44.23
N THR A 150 -39.17 -5.67 44.10
CA THR A 150 -38.39 -4.83 45.03
C THR A 150 -39.19 -4.56 46.32
N PRO A 151 -38.58 -4.74 47.51
CA PRO A 151 -38.99 -4.02 48.71
C PRO A 151 -38.40 -2.60 48.75
N PRO A 152 -39.02 -1.65 49.50
CA PRO A 152 -38.73 -0.22 49.43
C PRO A 152 -37.47 0.23 50.22
N PRO A 153 -36.97 1.46 49.98
CA PRO A 153 -35.81 2.01 50.68
C PRO A 153 -36.16 2.50 52.10
N THR A 154 -35.15 2.51 52.96
CA THR A 154 -35.16 3.21 54.25
C THR A 154 -33.95 4.13 54.31
N GLU A 155 -34.18 5.42 54.58
CA GLU A 155 -33.17 6.46 54.71
C GLU A 155 -32.36 6.30 56.01
N THR A 156 -31.14 6.87 56.08
CA THR A 156 -30.65 7.76 57.17
C THR A 156 -29.13 8.05 57.03
N GLU A 157 -28.83 9.32 56.75
CA GLU A 157 -27.66 10.14 57.15
C GLU A 157 -26.18 9.67 57.02
N THR A 158 -25.41 10.51 56.30
CA THR A 158 -23.98 10.79 56.50
C THR A 158 -23.80 11.92 57.55
N PRO A 159 -22.57 12.36 57.96
CA PRO A 159 -21.21 11.82 57.76
C PRO A 159 -20.39 11.70 59.08
N LYS A 160 -19.18 11.09 59.03
CA LYS A 160 -17.96 11.63 59.67
C LYS A 160 -16.66 10.91 59.29
N THR A 161 -15.60 11.71 59.26
CA THR A 161 -14.17 11.38 59.10
C THR A 161 -13.61 10.63 60.31
N GLU A 162 -12.58 9.79 60.13
CA GLU A 162 -11.29 9.84 60.86
C GLU A 162 -10.30 8.80 60.30
N GLU A 163 -9.02 8.92 60.69
CA GLU A 163 -7.84 8.33 60.03
C GLU A 163 -7.30 7.06 60.75
N GLU A 164 -6.06 6.67 60.41
CA GLU A 164 -5.20 5.59 60.92
C GLU A 164 -5.43 4.18 60.33
N LYS A 165 -4.49 3.47 59.68
CA LYS A 165 -2.98 3.36 59.69
C LYS A 165 -2.48 2.12 60.45
N HIS A 166 -1.95 1.15 59.69
CA HIS A 166 -0.77 0.31 59.98
C HIS A 166 -0.57 -0.55 58.69
N ASP A 167 0.42 -0.34 57.83
CA ASP A 167 1.91 -0.37 57.95
C ASP A 167 2.49 -1.78 57.68
N ASP A 168 3.74 -1.81 57.19
CA ASP A 168 4.70 -2.93 57.07
C ASP A 168 4.38 -4.02 56.00
N ASP A 169 5.31 -4.65 55.25
CA ASP A 169 6.78 -4.56 54.96
C ASP A 169 7.01 -5.44 53.67
N ASP A 170 8.03 -5.39 52.80
CA ASP A 170 9.27 -4.58 52.63
C ASP A 170 9.75 -4.69 51.12
N ASP A 171 10.93 -4.16 50.78
CA ASP A 171 11.84 -4.46 49.62
C ASP A 171 11.37 -4.19 48.16
N ASP A 172 11.84 -3.15 47.44
CA ASP A 172 13.20 -2.85 46.88
C ASP A 172 13.48 -3.57 45.52
N ASP A 173 14.15 -3.00 44.50
CA ASP A 173 15.10 -1.86 44.52
C ASP A 173 15.27 -1.16 43.13
N ASP A 174 16.10 -0.09 43.13
CA ASP A 174 16.86 0.54 42.03
C ASP A 174 16.18 1.51 41.02
N ASP A 175 16.28 2.80 41.40
CA ASP A 175 16.16 4.02 40.58
C ASP A 175 17.39 4.28 39.67
N GLU A 176 17.21 5.05 38.58
CA GLU A 176 18.15 6.16 38.32
C GLU A 176 17.52 7.27 37.43
N ARG A 177 17.16 8.40 38.06
CA ARG A 177 17.04 9.71 37.41
C ARG A 177 17.78 10.74 38.26
N ILE A 178 18.61 11.56 37.61
CA ILE A 178 19.27 12.71 38.24
C ILE A 178 18.69 14.00 37.66
N ASP A 179 18.39 14.94 38.54
CA ASP A 179 17.70 16.20 38.23
C ASP A 179 18.62 17.43 38.33
N THR A 180 18.36 18.40 37.46
CA THR A 180 18.60 19.86 37.60
C THR A 180 20.02 20.51 37.66
N ASN A 181 20.16 21.55 36.82
CA ASN A 181 20.76 22.89 37.03
C ASN A 181 22.19 23.09 37.59
N ASP A 182 23.04 23.82 36.84
CA ASP A 182 23.36 25.24 37.12
C ASP A 182 24.03 25.94 35.90
N ASN A 183 24.29 27.25 36.02
CA ASN A 183 24.67 28.21 35.00
C ASN A 183 26.15 28.14 34.57
N GLY A 184 26.40 28.41 33.28
CA GLY A 184 27.76 28.56 32.72
C GLY A 184 27.82 29.58 31.58
N VAL A 185 28.02 30.86 31.91
CA VAL A 185 28.18 31.96 30.94
C VAL A 185 29.58 31.95 30.31
N ILE A 186 29.67 31.94 28.99
CA ILE A 186 30.83 32.50 28.25
C ILE A 186 30.32 33.26 27.01
N ASN A 187 30.42 34.60 27.06
CA ASN A 187 30.41 35.46 25.87
C ASN A 187 31.80 35.46 25.23
N ILE A 188 31.90 35.46 23.89
CA ILE A 188 33.01 36.09 23.16
C ILE A 188 32.42 36.85 21.94
N ASP A 189 32.94 38.04 21.71
CA ASP A 189 32.37 39.15 20.94
C ASP A 189 32.29 39.01 19.41
N GLN A 190 31.35 39.76 18.81
CA GLN A 190 31.56 40.42 17.52
C GLN A 190 32.30 41.74 17.74
N PRO A 191 33.22 42.12 16.84
CA PRO A 191 32.90 43.21 15.90
C PRO A 191 33.53 42.99 14.50
N GLY A 192 33.16 43.72 13.44
CA GLY A 192 32.20 44.81 13.34
C GLY A 192 32.08 45.36 11.91
N VAL A 193 31.26 46.39 11.74
CA VAL A 193 30.88 47.03 10.47
C VAL A 193 32.09 47.60 9.70
N ASN A 194 32.08 47.47 8.37
CA ASN A 194 32.60 48.53 7.49
C ASN A 194 31.87 48.57 6.14
N LYS A 195 31.77 49.78 5.57
CA LYS A 195 30.92 50.12 4.40
C LYS A 195 31.68 51.06 3.47
N HIS A 196 32.00 50.57 2.28
CA HIS A 196 32.45 51.30 1.08
C HIS A 196 31.91 50.44 -0.08
N ASP A 197 31.10 50.88 -1.05
CA ASP A 197 31.08 52.15 -1.79
C ASP A 197 32.39 52.40 -2.55
N GLU A 198 32.43 51.89 -3.78
CA GLU A 198 33.06 52.60 -4.90
C GLU A 198 32.45 52.12 -6.24
N THR A 199 31.76 53.05 -6.91
CA THR A 199 31.43 52.98 -8.33
C THR A 199 32.69 52.91 -9.20
N ASN A 200 32.61 52.23 -10.34
CA ASN A 200 33.41 52.61 -11.50
C ASN A 200 32.61 52.48 -12.80
N GLU A 201 32.32 53.63 -13.41
CA GLU A 201 31.85 53.72 -14.79
C GLU A 201 33.03 53.45 -15.74
N ASN A 202 32.75 52.89 -16.93
CA ASN A 202 33.22 53.40 -18.24
C ASN A 202 32.82 52.40 -19.35
N LYS A 203 32.54 52.75 -20.63
CA LYS A 203 31.90 53.93 -21.25
C LYS A 203 31.78 53.64 -22.77
N SER A 204 30.70 54.08 -23.42
CA SER A 204 30.50 54.12 -24.90
C SER A 204 30.51 52.79 -25.67
N GLY A 205 29.73 52.59 -26.74
CA GLY A 205 28.64 53.38 -27.35
C GLY A 205 27.77 52.44 -28.20
N THR A 206 26.45 52.61 -28.21
CA THR A 206 25.69 53.41 -29.19
C THR A 206 25.35 52.65 -30.48
N SER A 207 24.10 52.18 -30.52
CA SER A 207 23.21 51.91 -31.68
C SER A 207 23.73 51.27 -32.97
N GLU A 208 23.07 50.18 -33.38
CA GLU A 208 22.15 50.20 -34.53
C GLU A 208 21.17 49.01 -34.44
N GLU A 209 19.98 49.16 -35.01
CA GLU A 209 18.93 48.13 -35.08
C GLU A 209 19.11 47.32 -36.38
N GLU A 210 18.98 45.98 -36.37
CA GLU A 210 18.23 45.27 -37.42
C GLU A 210 17.89 43.79 -37.16
N GLU A 211 16.74 43.44 -37.73
CA GLU A 211 16.05 42.19 -38.04
C GLU A 211 16.29 40.79 -37.42
N ILE A 212 15.12 40.16 -37.28
CA ILE A 212 14.79 38.76 -37.06
C ILE A 212 15.16 37.90 -38.27
N ASN A 213 16.03 36.88 -38.12
CA ASN A 213 15.77 35.51 -38.59
C ASN A 213 16.91 34.51 -38.28
N LYS A 214 16.64 33.47 -37.46
CA LYS A 214 17.08 32.09 -37.78
C LYS A 214 16.41 31.02 -36.89
N LYS A 215 15.62 30.18 -37.53
CA LYS A 215 15.19 28.85 -37.06
C LYS A 215 16.42 27.92 -36.92
N PRO A 216 16.56 27.14 -35.84
CA PRO A 216 17.31 25.88 -35.86
C PRO A 216 16.34 24.70 -35.99
N GLU A 217 16.52 23.91 -37.05
CA GLU A 217 15.91 22.59 -37.18
C GLU A 217 16.75 21.56 -36.40
N THR A 218 16.11 20.82 -35.50
CA THR A 218 16.73 19.69 -34.77
C THR A 218 15.81 18.48 -34.69
N GLU A 219 15.12 18.18 -35.79
CA GLU A 219 14.80 16.78 -36.11
C GLU A 219 16.08 16.03 -36.54
N SER A 220 16.02 14.70 -36.63
CA SER A 220 17.15 13.81 -36.96
C SER A 220 18.31 13.73 -35.95
N ARG A 221 18.09 12.96 -34.87
CA ARG A 221 19.19 12.16 -34.26
C ARG A 221 18.87 10.67 -34.05
N VAL A 222 17.61 10.26 -34.20
CA VAL A 222 17.21 8.83 -34.10
C VAL A 222 17.44 8.07 -35.42
N GLU A 223 17.19 8.68 -36.58
CA GLU A 223 17.43 8.04 -37.91
C GLU A 223 18.91 7.87 -38.29
N LYS A 224 19.82 8.65 -37.69
CA LYS A 224 21.26 8.51 -37.96
C LYS A 224 21.90 7.29 -37.29
N ALA A 225 21.36 6.85 -36.15
CA ALA A 225 21.89 5.67 -35.46
C ALA A 225 21.43 4.35 -36.11
N THR A 226 20.23 4.32 -36.70
CA THR A 226 19.72 3.13 -37.39
C THR A 226 20.37 2.93 -38.76
N SER A 227 20.72 4.02 -39.47
CA SER A 227 21.37 3.93 -40.79
C SER A 227 22.85 3.50 -40.72
N GLU A 228 23.61 3.90 -39.69
CA GLU A 228 25.02 3.48 -39.54
C GLU A 228 25.17 2.02 -39.06
N ILE A 229 24.27 1.51 -38.21
CA ILE A 229 24.27 0.11 -37.77
C ILE A 229 23.87 -0.86 -38.91
N MET A 230 23.11 -0.39 -39.90
CA MET A 230 22.48 -1.21 -40.94
C MET A 230 23.42 -1.61 -42.10
N THR A 231 24.68 -1.18 -42.12
CA THR A 231 25.61 -1.47 -43.23
C THR A 231 26.56 -2.64 -43.00
N GLN A 232 26.65 -3.18 -41.77
CA GLN A 232 27.51 -4.35 -41.49
C GLN A 232 26.74 -5.66 -41.73
N PRO A 233 27.16 -6.53 -42.67
CA PRO A 233 26.39 -7.71 -43.06
C PRO A 233 26.17 -8.72 -41.93
N GLY A 234 27.07 -8.77 -40.94
CA GLY A 234 26.89 -9.60 -39.73
C GLY A 234 25.75 -9.14 -38.82
N ILE A 235 25.49 -7.84 -38.72
CA ILE A 235 24.41 -7.30 -37.86
C ILE A 235 23.06 -7.49 -38.54
N LEU A 236 22.98 -7.24 -39.85
CA LEU A 236 21.81 -7.57 -40.68
C LEU A 236 21.41 -9.05 -40.55
N ALA A 237 22.38 -9.96 -40.70
CA ALA A 237 22.15 -11.39 -40.53
C ALA A 237 21.69 -11.75 -39.11
N GLY A 238 22.26 -11.10 -38.08
CA GLY A 238 21.85 -11.27 -36.68
C GLY A 238 20.41 -10.84 -36.40
N ILE A 239 19.96 -9.72 -36.97
CA ILE A 239 18.57 -9.23 -36.82
C ILE A 239 17.58 -10.16 -37.52
N ILE A 240 17.88 -10.56 -38.76
CA ILE A 240 17.02 -11.47 -39.53
C ILE A 240 16.94 -12.84 -38.86
N GLY A 241 18.09 -13.42 -38.47
CA GLY A 241 18.14 -14.70 -37.75
C GLY A 241 17.45 -14.65 -36.39
N GLY A 242 17.68 -13.60 -35.61
CA GLY A 242 17.03 -13.38 -34.31
C GLY A 242 15.50 -13.28 -34.44
N SER A 243 15.00 -12.53 -35.43
CA SER A 243 13.58 -12.41 -35.71
C SER A 243 12.93 -13.78 -36.01
N VAL A 244 13.54 -14.59 -36.88
CA VAL A 244 13.03 -15.93 -37.23
C VAL A 244 13.05 -16.87 -36.02
N VAL A 245 14.10 -16.85 -35.20
CA VAL A 245 14.20 -17.69 -33.99
C VAL A 245 13.17 -17.29 -32.93
N VAL A 246 12.96 -15.98 -32.71
CA VAL A 246 11.95 -15.47 -31.76
C VAL A 246 10.54 -15.81 -32.24
N LEU A 247 10.24 -15.66 -33.54
CA LEU A 247 8.95 -16.06 -34.11
C LEU A 247 8.69 -17.58 -33.97
N LEU A 248 9.68 -18.43 -34.27
CA LEU A 248 9.57 -19.87 -34.06
C LEU A 248 9.32 -20.23 -32.59
N CYS A 249 10.06 -19.60 -31.68
CA CYS A 249 9.89 -19.82 -30.23
C CYS A 249 8.47 -19.42 -29.77
N LEU A 250 7.98 -18.26 -30.22
CA LEU A 250 6.64 -17.77 -29.90
C LEU A 250 5.54 -18.72 -30.42
N VAL A 251 5.67 -19.21 -31.66
CA VAL A 251 4.73 -20.21 -32.23
C VAL A 251 4.75 -21.52 -31.44
N LEU A 252 5.93 -22.00 -31.04
CA LEU A 252 6.06 -23.21 -30.21
C LEU A 252 5.46 -23.02 -28.81
N LEU A 253 5.60 -21.84 -28.20
CA LEU A 253 4.98 -21.53 -26.91
C LEU A 253 3.45 -21.47 -27.02
N ILE A 254 2.89 -20.85 -28.06
CA ILE A 254 1.44 -20.87 -28.30
C ILE A 254 0.96 -22.31 -28.53
N MET A 255 1.66 -23.11 -29.33
CA MET A 255 1.32 -24.52 -29.54
C MET A 255 1.42 -25.33 -28.25
N PHE A 256 2.42 -25.09 -27.40
CA PHE A 256 2.55 -25.75 -26.10
C PHE A 256 1.43 -25.34 -25.12
N VAL A 257 1.04 -24.07 -25.09
CA VAL A 257 -0.09 -23.57 -24.28
C VAL A 257 -1.39 -24.20 -24.77
N VAL A 258 -1.70 -24.16 -26.08
CA VAL A 258 -2.90 -24.78 -26.66
C VAL A 258 -2.91 -26.30 -26.45
N TYR A 259 -1.76 -26.97 -26.57
CA TYR A 259 -1.61 -28.40 -26.26
C TYR A 259 -1.87 -28.68 -24.77
N ARG A 260 -1.33 -27.86 -23.87
CA ARG A 260 -1.55 -27.97 -22.41
C ARG A 260 -3.00 -27.63 -22.01
N MET A 261 -3.68 -26.76 -22.75
CA MET A 261 -5.10 -26.45 -22.57
C MET A 261 -5.95 -27.63 -23.03
N ARG A 262 -5.86 -28.05 -24.30
CA ARG A 262 -6.57 -29.23 -24.81
C ARG A 262 -6.36 -30.48 -23.95
N LYS A 263 -5.12 -30.74 -23.51
CA LYS A 263 -4.80 -31.89 -22.66
C LYS A 263 -5.31 -31.76 -21.21
N LYS A 264 -5.64 -30.54 -20.75
CA LYS A 264 -6.41 -30.34 -19.51
C LYS A 264 -7.90 -30.54 -19.74
N ASP A 265 -8.43 -30.10 -20.87
CA ASP A 265 -9.84 -30.28 -21.26
C ASP A 265 -10.19 -31.78 -21.44
N GLU A 266 -9.26 -32.58 -22.00
CA GLU A 266 -9.37 -34.03 -22.13
C GLU A 266 -9.13 -34.81 -20.80
N GLY A 267 -8.71 -34.13 -19.73
CA GLY A 267 -8.41 -34.73 -18.43
C GLY A 267 -9.61 -34.87 -17.49
N SER A 268 -10.72 -34.20 -17.79
CA SER A 268 -11.95 -34.22 -16.99
C SER A 268 -12.96 -35.23 -17.54
N TYR A 269 -12.68 -36.52 -17.38
CA TYR A 269 -13.73 -37.54 -17.56
C TYR A 269 -14.86 -37.30 -16.54
N PRO A 270 -16.09 -36.99 -16.97
CA PRO A 270 -17.22 -37.09 -16.07
C PRO A 270 -17.43 -38.58 -15.75
N LEU A 271 -17.35 -38.94 -14.48
CA LEU A 271 -18.02 -40.15 -14.01
C LEU A 271 -19.52 -39.85 -14.06
N ASP A 272 -20.14 -40.14 -15.21
CA ASP A 272 -21.59 -40.21 -15.32
C ASP A 272 -22.09 -41.31 -14.37
N GLU A 273 -22.46 -40.92 -13.15
CA GLU A 273 -23.08 -41.82 -12.19
C GLU A 273 -24.38 -42.37 -12.80
N PRO A 274 -24.58 -43.69 -12.80
CA PRO A 274 -25.71 -44.28 -13.50
C PRO A 274 -27.02 -43.87 -12.82
N ARG A 275 -27.93 -43.28 -13.61
CA ARG A 275 -29.30 -42.99 -13.18
C ARG A 275 -29.91 -44.22 -12.50
N LYS A 276 -30.41 -44.02 -11.28
CA LYS A 276 -31.23 -44.99 -10.55
C LYS A 276 -32.29 -45.61 -11.47
N THR A 277 -32.15 -46.90 -11.75
CA THR A 277 -33.25 -47.77 -12.19
C THR A 277 -33.53 -48.77 -11.07
N PRO A 278 -34.80 -48.99 -10.69
CA PRO A 278 -35.13 -50.05 -9.73
C PRO A 278 -35.08 -51.42 -10.42
N ASN A 279 -34.82 -52.46 -9.62
CA ASN A 279 -34.68 -53.87 -10.00
C ASN A 279 -33.33 -54.27 -10.64
N TYR A 280 -32.38 -54.68 -9.79
CA TYR A 280 -31.64 -55.90 -10.05
C TYR A 280 -31.46 -56.71 -8.76
N SER A 281 -31.80 -57.99 -8.83
CA SER A 281 -31.77 -58.93 -7.70
C SER A 281 -30.35 -59.42 -7.45
N TYR A 282 -29.83 -59.22 -6.23
CA TYR A 282 -28.59 -59.86 -5.82
C TYR A 282 -28.86 -61.32 -5.45
N VAL A 283 -28.36 -62.26 -6.25
CA VAL A 283 -28.41 -63.70 -5.91
C VAL A 283 -27.39 -63.96 -4.80
N ARG A 284 -27.87 -64.34 -3.62
CA ARG A 284 -27.04 -64.73 -2.47
C ARG A 284 -26.23 -65.99 -2.81
N ALA A 285 -24.92 -65.95 -2.60
CA ALA A 285 -24.05 -67.12 -2.79
C ALA A 285 -24.43 -68.23 -1.77
N PRO A 286 -24.39 -69.51 -2.16
CA PRO A 286 -24.80 -70.61 -1.29
C PRO A 286 -23.72 -70.93 -0.25
N GLU A 287 -24.02 -70.66 1.01
CA GLU A 287 -23.26 -71.09 2.18
C GLU A 287 -23.40 -72.61 2.38
N LYS A 288 -22.44 -73.39 1.84
CA LYS A 288 -22.27 -74.82 2.13
C LYS A 288 -21.16 -75.03 3.15
N GLU A 289 -21.54 -75.07 4.43
CA GLU A 289 -20.69 -75.69 5.45
C GLU A 289 -20.80 -77.21 5.33
N PHE A 290 -19.65 -77.89 5.31
CA PHE A 290 -19.56 -79.35 5.27
C PHE A 290 -19.43 -79.89 6.69
N TYR A 291 -20.39 -80.71 7.13
CA TYR A 291 -20.26 -81.58 8.30
C TYR A 291 -20.20 -83.04 7.85
N ALA A 292 -18.99 -83.60 7.77
CA ALA A 292 -18.62 -85.02 7.88
C ALA A 292 -17.11 -85.18 7.62
#